data_AF-A0A0Q4VA47-F1
#
_entry.id   AF-A0A0Q4VA47-F1
#
_cell.length_a   1.000
_cell.length_b   1.000
_cell.length_c   1.000
_cell.angle_alpha   90.00
_cell.angle_beta   90.00
_cell.angle_gamma   90.00
#
_symmetry.space_group_name_H-M   'P 1'
#
loop_
_entity.id
_entity.type
_entity.pdbx_description
1 polymer ?
#
loop_
_entity_poly.entity_id
_entity_poly.type
_entity_poly.pdbx_seq_one_letter_code
_entity_poly.pdbx_strand_id
1 'polypeptide(L)'
;MTASTPSTTADRRPSATPDGARRLFAIAVGITVLFIFLQSLTAGEFITEGLPNGAREVWTDVHGLLAYPIMVFALLAAIVAFARLNARGTAIMAGLLFVGAVVQWLLGHAITTLHMDWVTPFHVVLAFVIYGLAVWLSVRSAALRRR
;
A
#
# COMPACT_ATOMS: atom_id res chain seq x y z
N MET A 1 -58.24 28.73 6.77
CA MET A 1 -57.52 27.60 7.42
C MET A 1 -56.52 27.06 6.41
N THR A 2 -55.25 27.47 6.49
CA THR A 2 -54.18 27.03 5.59
C THR A 2 -53.39 25.91 6.28
N ALA A 3 -53.51 24.68 5.77
CA ALA A 3 -52.81 23.52 6.30
C ALA A 3 -51.30 23.67 6.10
N SER A 4 -50.54 23.62 7.19
CA SER A 4 -49.08 23.57 7.16
C SER A 4 -48.64 22.13 6.92
N THR A 5 -48.04 21.86 5.76
CA THR A 5 -47.44 20.56 5.45
C THR A 5 -46.18 20.41 6.32
N PRO A 6 -46.05 19.35 7.14
CA PRO A 6 -44.81 19.11 7.86
C PRO A 6 -43.72 18.73 6.87
N SER A 7 -42.74 19.61 6.72
CA SER A 7 -41.51 19.32 5.98
C SER A 7 -40.72 18.30 6.79
N THR A 8 -40.88 17.02 6.46
CA THR A 8 -40.05 15.93 6.99
C THR A 8 -38.64 16.13 6.49
N THR A 9 -37.83 16.87 7.26
CA THR A 9 -36.38 16.89 7.13
C THR A 9 -35.90 15.47 7.42
N ALA A 10 -35.73 14.66 6.38
CA ALA A 10 -35.10 13.37 6.49
C ALA A 10 -33.68 13.59 7.03
N ASP A 11 -33.51 13.33 8.32
CA ASP A 11 -32.24 13.34 9.04
C ASP A 11 -31.34 12.26 8.41
N ARG A 12 -30.61 12.66 7.38
CA ARG A 12 -29.64 11.82 6.68
C ARG A 12 -28.42 11.68 7.59
N ARG A 13 -28.54 10.85 8.64
CA ARG A 13 -27.40 10.42 9.44
C ARG A 13 -26.31 9.93 8.48
N PRO A 14 -25.07 10.42 8.61
CA PRO A 14 -23.95 9.87 7.86
C PRO A 14 -23.91 8.36 8.12
N SER A 15 -23.95 7.55 7.07
CA SER A 15 -23.80 6.11 7.20
C SER A 15 -22.45 5.84 7.86
N ALA A 16 -22.48 5.41 9.12
CA ALA A 16 -21.28 5.06 9.85
C ALA A 16 -20.58 3.92 9.09
N THR A 17 -19.31 4.13 8.73
CA THR A 17 -18.50 3.10 8.09
C THR A 17 -18.46 1.85 8.99
N PRO A 18 -18.76 0.64 8.48
CA PRO A 18 -18.74 -0.56 9.30
C PRO A 18 -17.36 -0.84 9.91
N ASP A 19 -17.31 -1.17 11.21
CA ASP A 19 -16.06 -1.44 11.93
C ASP A 19 -15.20 -2.55 11.27
N GLY A 20 -15.87 -3.56 10.70
CA GLY A 20 -15.20 -4.63 9.96
C GLY A 20 -14.42 -4.13 8.74
N ALA A 21 -14.89 -3.10 8.05
CA ALA A 21 -14.18 -2.52 6.90
C ALA A 21 -12.91 -1.78 7.35
N ARG A 22 -12.99 -1.03 8.45
CA ARG A 22 -11.83 -0.33 9.03
C ARG A 22 -10.77 -1.32 9.52
N ARG A 23 -11.19 -2.42 10.15
CA ARG A 23 -10.29 -3.48 10.61
C ARG A 23 -9.61 -4.20 9.44
N LEU A 24 -10.36 -4.60 8.43
CA LEU A 24 -9.80 -5.26 7.24
C LEU A 24 -8.80 -4.35 6.50
N PHE A 25 -9.15 -3.08 6.32
CA PHE A 25 -8.25 -2.08 5.74
C PHE A 25 -6.94 -1.96 6.55
N ALA A 26 -7.03 -1.84 7.87
CA ALA A 26 -5.85 -1.72 8.74
C ALA A 26 -4.96 -2.98 8.69
N ILE A 27 -5.55 -4.17 8.63
CA ILE A 27 -4.80 -5.44 8.50
C ILE A 27 -4.08 -5.48 7.15
N ALA A 28 -4.78 -5.17 6.05
CA ALA A 28 -4.19 -5.19 4.71
C ALA A 28 -3.02 -4.20 4.59
N VAL A 29 -3.18 -2.97 5.09
CA VAL A 29 -2.10 -1.98 5.13
C VAL A 29 -0.94 -2.44 6.03
N GLY A 30 -1.24 -2.98 7.22
CA GLY A 30 -0.20 -3.48 8.13
C GLY A 30 0.63 -4.61 7.53
N ILE A 31 -0.01 -5.56 6.85
CA ILE A 31 0.68 -6.63 6.12
C ILE A 31 1.50 -6.06 4.96
N THR A 32 0.97 -5.09 4.22
CA THR A 32 1.71 -4.41 3.16
C THR A 32 3.00 -3.77 3.70
N VAL A 33 2.92 -3.04 4.82
CA VAL A 33 4.09 -2.45 5.48
C VAL A 33 5.09 -3.51 5.91
N LEU A 34 4.62 -4.63 6.48
CA LEU A 34 5.49 -5.74 6.88
C LEU A 34 6.28 -6.28 5.69
N PHE A 35 5.62 -6.54 4.55
CA PHE A 35 6.32 -7.06 3.39
C PHE A 35 7.24 -6.03 2.73
N ILE A 36 6.88 -4.74 2.71
CA ILE A 36 7.80 -3.67 2.27
C ILE A 36 9.05 -3.64 3.15
N PHE A 37 8.88 -3.76 4.46
CA PHE A 37 10.01 -3.84 5.40
C PHE A 37 10.89 -5.05 5.09
N LEU A 38 10.32 -6.25 4.96
CA LEU A 38 11.07 -7.45 4.61
C LEU A 38 11.79 -7.31 3.26
N GLN A 39 11.14 -6.69 2.27
CA GLN A 39 11.73 -6.45 0.95
C GLN A 39 12.89 -5.46 1.03
N SER A 40 12.85 -4.47 1.94
CA SER A 40 13.97 -3.56 2.16
C SER A 40 15.20 -4.26 2.74
N LEU A 41 15.00 -5.28 3.58
CA LEU A 41 16.10 -6.08 4.14
C LEU A 41 16.76 -6.99 3.11
N THR A 42 16.04 -7.36 2.05
CA THR A 42 16.53 -8.22 0.97
C THR A 42 17.05 -7.41 -0.22
N ALA A 43 17.02 -6.07 -0.16
CA ALA A 43 17.56 -5.22 -1.21
C ALA A 43 19.09 -5.41 -1.33
N GLY A 44 19.58 -5.53 -2.56
CA GLY A 44 20.94 -5.96 -2.87
C GLY A 44 22.05 -5.21 -2.12
N GLU A 45 21.84 -3.92 -1.81
CA GLU A 45 22.87 -3.09 -1.13
C GLU A 45 23.13 -3.38 0.33
N PHE A 46 22.30 -4.20 0.99
CA PHE A 46 22.63 -4.71 2.32
C PHE A 46 23.39 -6.04 2.27
N ILE A 47 23.66 -6.57 1.07
CA ILE A 47 24.03 -7.98 0.83
C ILE A 47 25.24 -8.09 -0.11
N THR A 48 25.71 -6.99 -0.71
CA THR A 48 26.71 -7.03 -1.78
C THR A 48 28.13 -7.32 -1.31
N GLU A 49 28.55 -6.95 -0.11
CA GLU A 49 29.93 -7.18 0.35
C GLU A 49 30.11 -8.57 0.99
N GLY A 50 30.93 -9.43 0.38
CA GLY A 50 31.37 -10.70 0.95
C GLY A 50 30.57 -11.96 0.59
N LEU A 51 29.46 -11.85 -0.15
CA LEU A 51 28.67 -13.02 -0.57
C LEU A 51 29.11 -13.57 -1.95
N PRO A 52 29.18 -14.93 -2.10
CA PRO A 52 29.37 -15.56 -3.41
C PRO A 52 28.27 -15.19 -4.41
N ASN A 53 28.58 -15.17 -5.71
CA ASN A 53 27.65 -14.76 -6.76
C ASN A 53 26.29 -15.48 -6.71
N GLY A 54 26.28 -16.80 -6.48
CA GLY A 54 25.02 -17.56 -6.37
C GLY A 54 24.15 -17.16 -5.17
N ALA A 55 24.74 -16.68 -4.07
CA ALA A 55 23.97 -16.16 -2.95
C ALA A 55 23.31 -14.82 -3.29
N ARG A 56 24.00 -13.95 -4.05
CA ARG A 56 23.43 -12.65 -4.49
C ARG A 56 22.20 -12.84 -5.39
N GLU A 57 22.24 -13.82 -6.30
CA GLU A 57 21.10 -14.18 -7.16
C GLU A 57 19.91 -14.63 -6.32
N VAL A 58 20.12 -15.53 -5.36
CA VAL A 58 19.05 -16.01 -4.45
C VAL A 58 18.42 -14.85 -3.66
N TRP A 59 19.22 -13.93 -3.13
CA TRP A 59 18.69 -12.77 -2.42
C TRP A 59 17.89 -11.82 -3.31
N THR A 60 18.32 -11.66 -4.56
CA THR A 60 17.59 -10.88 -5.57
C THR A 60 16.25 -11.54 -5.91
N ASP A 61 16.22 -12.86 -6.04
CA ASP A 61 14.98 -13.62 -6.26
C ASP A 61 14.01 -13.49 -5.09
N VAL A 62 14.52 -13.60 -3.85
CA VAL A 62 13.71 -13.40 -2.64
C VAL A 62 13.17 -11.97 -2.58
N HIS A 63 13.98 -10.97 -2.92
CA HIS A 63 13.52 -9.58 -3.04
C HIS A 63 12.39 -9.41 -4.06
N GLY A 64 12.53 -10.03 -5.24
CA GLY A 64 11.48 -10.06 -6.26
C GLY A 64 10.20 -10.76 -5.79
N LEU A 65 10.33 -11.89 -5.08
CA LEU A 65 9.21 -12.68 -4.58
C LEU A 65 8.36 -11.90 -3.55
N LEU A 66 8.98 -11.04 -2.75
CA LEU A 66 8.27 -10.23 -1.76
C LEU A 66 7.38 -9.14 -2.40
N ALA A 67 7.58 -8.80 -3.68
CA ALA A 67 6.74 -7.83 -4.38
C ALA A 67 5.28 -8.30 -4.54
N TYR A 68 5.07 -9.61 -4.74
CA TYR A 68 3.73 -10.17 -4.96
C TYR A 68 2.77 -9.96 -3.79
N PRO A 69 3.09 -10.35 -2.54
CA PRO A 69 2.21 -10.08 -1.41
C PRO A 69 2.00 -8.58 -1.19
N ILE A 70 3.03 -7.73 -1.39
CA ILE A 70 2.88 -6.25 -1.30
C ILE A 70 1.77 -5.77 -2.24
N MET A 71 1.83 -6.17 -3.52
CA MET A 71 0.82 -5.77 -4.50
C MET A 71 -0.57 -6.30 -4.15
N VAL A 72 -0.69 -7.56 -3.74
CA VAL A 72 -1.97 -8.18 -3.38
C VAL A 72 -2.63 -7.46 -2.20
N PHE A 73 -1.87 -7.21 -1.12
CA PHE A 73 -2.42 -6.55 0.06
C PHE A 73 -2.65 -5.04 -0.15
N ALA A 74 -1.82 -4.38 -0.96
CA ALA A 74 -2.07 -2.99 -1.37
C ALA A 74 -3.35 -2.87 -2.21
N LEU A 75 -3.58 -3.80 -3.14
CA LEU A 75 -4.81 -3.87 -3.92
C LEU A 75 -6.03 -4.08 -3.01
N LEU A 76 -5.95 -5.03 -2.08
CA LEU A 76 -7.02 -5.28 -1.12
C LEU A 76 -7.33 -4.03 -0.29
N ALA A 77 -6.30 -3.32 0.18
CA ALA A 77 -6.46 -2.06 0.92
C ALA A 77 -7.14 -0.99 0.05
N ALA A 78 -6.75 -0.85 -1.22
CA ALA A 78 -7.36 0.08 -2.16
C ALA A 78 -8.85 -0.25 -2.40
N ILE A 79 -9.17 -1.51 -2.67
CA ILE A 79 -10.56 -1.98 -2.89
C ILE A 79 -11.43 -1.67 -1.67
N VAL A 80 -10.97 -2.03 -0.47
CA VAL A 80 -11.73 -1.77 0.76
C VAL A 80 -11.90 -0.26 0.98
N ALA A 81 -10.86 0.54 0.71
CA ALA A 81 -10.93 1.98 0.89
C ALA A 81 -11.94 2.64 -0.07
N PHE A 82 -11.94 2.27 -1.35
CA PHE A 82 -12.88 2.82 -2.34
C PHE A 82 -14.31 2.31 -2.15
N ALA A 83 -14.48 1.02 -1.87
CA ALA A 83 -15.81 0.41 -1.82
C ALA A 83 -16.51 0.61 -0.46
N ARG A 84 -15.75 0.76 0.63
CA ARG A 84 -16.31 0.62 1.99
C ARG A 84 -15.91 1.73 2.96
N LEU A 85 -14.92 2.57 2.67
CA LEU A 85 -14.56 3.69 3.54
C LEU A 85 -15.13 5.01 3.01
N ASN A 86 -15.84 5.75 3.86
CA ASN A 86 -16.33 7.10 3.55
C ASN A 86 -15.21 8.17 3.69
N ALA A 87 -14.02 7.88 3.17
CA ALA A 87 -12.82 8.71 3.33
C ALA A 87 -12.03 8.80 2.02
N ARG A 88 -12.48 9.67 1.11
CA ARG A 88 -11.92 9.84 -0.25
C ARG A 88 -10.40 10.00 -0.26
N GLY A 89 -9.84 10.81 0.65
CA GLY A 89 -8.39 11.01 0.75
C GLY A 89 -7.65 9.71 1.09
N THR A 90 -8.15 8.92 2.02
CA THR A 90 -7.57 7.60 2.37
C THR A 90 -7.65 6.64 1.19
N ALA A 91 -8.77 6.63 0.45
CA ALA A 91 -8.95 5.79 -0.73
C ALA A 91 -7.96 6.12 -1.85
N ILE A 92 -7.78 7.41 -2.16
CA ILE A 92 -6.78 7.85 -3.16
C ILE A 92 -5.38 7.41 -2.74
N MET A 93 -5.01 7.62 -1.48
CA MET A 93 -3.68 7.24 -0.98
C MET A 93 -3.45 5.72 -1.01
N ALA A 94 -4.46 4.91 -0.68
CA ALA A 94 -4.39 3.46 -0.82
C ALA A 94 -4.27 3.02 -2.29
N GLY A 95 -4.98 3.70 -3.20
CA GLY A 95 -4.82 3.50 -4.65
C GLY A 95 -3.41 3.84 -5.14
N LEU A 96 -2.86 4.97 -4.69
CA LEU A 96 -1.48 5.37 -5.01
C LEU A 96 -0.45 4.38 -4.47
N LEU A 97 -0.68 3.80 -3.29
CA LEU A 97 0.16 2.74 -2.75
C LEU A 97 0.17 1.51 -3.67
N PHE A 98 -1.00 1.06 -4.14
CA PHE A 98 -1.09 -0.05 -5.08
C PHE A 98 -0.42 0.25 -6.42
N VAL A 99 -0.72 1.41 -7.02
CA VAL A 99 -0.10 1.83 -8.29
C VAL A 99 1.41 1.93 -8.12
N GLY A 100 1.88 2.53 -7.02
CA GLY A 100 3.30 2.61 -6.68
C GLY A 100 3.96 1.23 -6.58
N ALA A 101 3.30 0.26 -5.93
CA ALA A 101 3.81 -1.11 -5.83
C ALA A 101 3.94 -1.79 -7.20
N VAL A 102 2.96 -1.61 -8.10
CA VAL A 102 3.03 -2.12 -9.48
C VAL A 102 4.17 -1.47 -10.25
N VAL A 103 4.32 -0.13 -10.16
CA VAL A 103 5.44 0.59 -10.79
C VAL A 103 6.77 0.08 -10.25
N GLN A 104 6.90 -0.14 -8.94
CA GLN A 104 8.11 -0.71 -8.35
C GLN A 104 8.46 -2.08 -8.90
N TRP A 105 7.47 -2.96 -9.01
CA TRP A 105 7.65 -4.28 -9.60
C TRP A 105 8.11 -4.19 -11.06
N LEU A 106 7.52 -3.29 -11.85
CA LEU A 106 7.94 -3.04 -13.25
C LEU A 106 9.38 -2.50 -13.33
N LEU A 107 9.76 -1.56 -12.46
CA LEU A 107 11.13 -1.03 -12.42
C LEU A 107 12.13 -2.12 -12.01
N GLY A 108 11.78 -2.96 -11.04
CA GLY A 108 12.59 -4.10 -10.64
C GLY A 108 12.80 -5.08 -11.79
N HIS A 109 11.75 -5.37 -12.57
CA HIS A 109 11.86 -6.21 -13.77
C HIS A 109 12.69 -5.56 -14.89
N ALA A 110 12.58 -4.24 -15.07
CA ALA A 110 13.43 -3.50 -16.01
C ALA A 110 14.92 -3.60 -15.65
N ILE A 111 15.25 -3.57 -14.35
CA ILE A 111 16.63 -3.77 -13.88
C ILE A 111 17.08 -5.22 -14.12
N THR A 112 16.33 -6.20 -13.65
CA THR A 112 16.79 -7.60 -13.63
C THR A 112 16.67 -8.34 -14.97
N THR A 113 15.66 -8.00 -15.78
CA THR A 113 15.34 -8.73 -17.03
C THR A 113 15.69 -7.93 -18.29
N LEU A 114 15.58 -6.60 -18.23
CA LEU A 114 15.94 -5.73 -19.37
C LEU A 114 17.34 -5.11 -19.22
N HIS A 115 18.05 -5.40 -18.13
CA HIS A 115 19.40 -4.89 -17.84
C HIS A 115 19.51 -3.35 -17.87
N MET A 116 18.45 -2.67 -17.44
CA MET A 116 18.39 -1.20 -17.41
C MET A 116 18.93 -0.63 -16.09
N ASP A 117 20.22 -0.83 -15.80
CA ASP A 117 20.84 -0.48 -14.52
C ASP A 117 20.68 0.99 -14.12
N TRP A 118 20.58 1.88 -15.11
CA TRP A 118 20.35 3.33 -14.91
C TRP A 118 19.03 3.66 -14.22
N VAL A 119 18.08 2.71 -14.18
CA VAL A 119 16.78 2.84 -13.50
C VAL A 119 16.91 2.65 -11.98
N THR A 120 17.97 2.00 -11.51
CA THR A 120 18.18 1.64 -10.10
C THR A 120 18.00 2.81 -9.12
N PRO A 121 18.58 4.01 -9.34
CA PRO A 121 18.38 5.13 -8.41
C PRO A 121 16.90 5.55 -8.29
N PHE A 122 16.16 5.52 -9.41
CA PHE A 122 14.74 5.85 -9.41
C PHE A 122 13.90 4.79 -8.70
N HIS A 123 14.22 3.51 -8.92
CA HIS A 123 13.63 2.39 -8.21
C HIS A 123 13.81 2.55 -6.68
N VAL A 124 15.05 2.79 -6.23
CA VAL A 124 15.35 2.95 -4.79
C VAL A 124 14.64 4.16 -4.18
N VAL A 125 14.70 5.34 -4.80
CA VAL A 125 14.06 6.56 -4.27
C VAL A 125 12.54 6.39 -4.20
N LEU A 126 11.93 5.86 -5.24
CA LEU A 126 10.48 5.63 -5.26
C LEU A 126 10.08 4.57 -4.22
N ALA A 127 10.92 3.58 -3.93
CA ALA A 127 10.65 2.58 -2.90
C ALA A 127 10.54 3.23 -1.51
N PHE A 128 11.42 4.19 -1.17
CA PHE A 128 11.32 4.94 0.08
C PHE A 128 10.04 5.80 0.17
N VAL A 129 9.62 6.43 -0.93
CA VAL A 129 8.37 7.19 -0.99
C VAL A 129 7.17 6.28 -0.72
N ILE A 130 7.13 5.10 -1.36
CA ILE A 130 6.09 4.09 -1.17
C ILE A 130 6.08 3.57 0.26
N TYR A 131 7.26 3.33 0.83
CA TYR A 131 7.38 2.89 2.22
C TYR A 131 6.83 3.95 3.18
N GLY A 132 7.21 5.22 3.01
CA GLY A 132 6.66 6.34 3.78
C GLY A 132 5.13 6.44 3.66
N LEU A 133 4.58 6.28 2.46
CA LEU A 133 3.13 6.26 2.23
C LEU A 133 2.44 5.10 2.95
N ALA A 134 3.02 3.90 2.91
CA ALA A 134 2.47 2.72 3.58
C ALA A 134 2.46 2.91 5.11
N VAL A 135 3.54 3.44 5.69
CA VAL A 135 3.62 3.77 7.12
C VAL A 135 2.59 4.84 7.49
N TRP A 136 2.48 5.91 6.69
CA TRP A 136 1.48 6.95 6.89
C TRP A 136 0.05 6.39 6.87
N LEU A 137 -0.29 5.52 5.90
CA LEU A 137 -1.58 4.84 5.82
C LEU A 137 -1.82 3.95 7.05
N SER A 138 -0.79 3.26 7.54
CA SER A 138 -0.88 2.43 8.75
C SER A 138 -1.25 3.27 9.98
N VAL A 139 -0.53 4.37 10.21
CA VAL A 139 -0.84 5.32 11.30
C VAL A 139 -2.24 5.93 11.14
N ARG A 140 -2.62 6.32 9.92
CA ARG A 140 -3.95 6.86 9.62
C ARG A 140 -5.05 5.84 9.87
N SER A 141 -4.82 4.57 9.53
CA SER A 141 -5.78 3.48 9.79
C SER A 141 -6.00 3.28 11.29
N ALA A 142 -4.95 3.37 12.10
CA ALA A 142 -5.07 3.29 13.56
C ALA A 142 -5.86 4.47 14.14
N ALA A 143 -5.73 5.68 13.57
CA ALA A 143 -6.54 6.83 13.93
C ALA A 143 -8.03 6.64 13.56
N LEU A 144 -8.32 6.02 12.42
CA LEU A 144 -9.70 5.72 12.00
C LEU A 144 -10.39 4.68 12.88
N ARG A 145 -9.66 3.79 13.56
CA ARG A 145 -10.25 2.85 14.55
C ARG A 145 -10.65 3.49 15.87
N ARG A 146 -10.09 4.66 16.19
CA ARG A 146 -10.30 5.36 17.48
C ARG A 146 -11.46 6.37 17.44
N ARG A 147 -12.08 6.59 16.28
CA ARG A 147 -13.21 7.50 16.06
C ARG A 147 -14.47 6.72 15.77
#